data_AF-A0A495VT78-F1
#
_entry.id   AF-A0A495VT78-F1
#
_cell.length_a   1.000
_cell.length_b   1.000
_cell.length_c   1.000
_cell.angle_alpha   90.00
_cell.angle_beta   90.00
_cell.angle_gamma   90.00
#
_symmetry.space_group_name_H-M   'P 1'
#
loop_
_entity.id
_entity.type
_entity.pdbx_description
1 polymer ?
#
loop_
_entity_poly.entity_id
_entity_poly.type
_entity_poly.pdbx_seq_one_letter_code
_entity_poly.pdbx_strand_id
1 'polypeptide(L)'
;MKIPQRYLQNRTSSIRQDYATINKSIVNKLNPPNMYRFFCLSLYRNDYYKVRWRIKDLAKRTGESEDALKNFNKDIEAVLIRKRYPVPINHPIYEFTMRSLYCIPPIDRPNFITLCHLFMKVDLDIKVKGYYIKLLLIAEDNKILLTFNKLADKLGMGKKSVENYNLDLYDAGLLKYIPNGFELTPKELLLDNDIAKQRKEWNPTNSKNVVQIAFKSK
;
A
#
# COMPACT_ATOMS: atom_id res chain seq x y z
N MET A 1 10.93 -4.67 27.34
CA MET A 1 11.05 -6.10 26.96
C MET A 1 11.57 -6.19 25.52
N LYS A 2 12.80 -6.67 25.30
CA LYS A 2 13.38 -6.82 23.94
C LYS A 2 12.93 -8.16 23.35
N ILE A 3 11.93 -8.13 22.46
CA ILE A 3 11.46 -9.33 21.75
C ILE A 3 12.55 -9.74 20.75
N PRO A 4 13.06 -10.99 20.77
CA PRO A 4 14.06 -11.42 19.80
C PRO A 4 13.53 -11.34 18.36
N GLN A 5 14.37 -10.87 17.44
CA GLN A 5 14.00 -10.60 16.05
C GLN A 5 13.33 -11.81 15.36
N ARG A 6 13.74 -13.04 15.72
CA ARG A 6 13.17 -14.31 15.22
C ARG A 6 11.67 -14.47 15.52
N TYR A 7 11.20 -13.99 16.68
CA TYR A 7 9.78 -14.06 17.06
C TYR A 7 8.92 -12.99 16.36
N LEU A 8 9.51 -11.84 16.01
CA LEU A 8 8.88 -10.82 15.16
C LEU A 8 8.99 -11.17 13.66
N GLN A 9 9.87 -12.10 13.30
CA GLN A 9 10.12 -12.53 11.92
C GLN A 9 9.10 -13.56 11.41
N ASN A 10 8.48 -14.35 12.29
CA ASN A 10 7.61 -15.46 11.90
C ASN A 10 6.11 -15.19 11.99
N ARG A 11 5.70 -13.99 12.42
CA ARG A 11 4.28 -13.64 12.55
C ARG A 11 3.76 -12.92 11.31
N THR A 12 2.61 -13.38 10.81
CA THR A 12 1.82 -12.65 9.82
C THR A 12 1.53 -11.25 10.35
N SER A 13 1.62 -10.23 9.49
CA SER A 13 1.28 -8.87 9.89
C SER A 13 -0.22 -8.80 10.24
N SER A 14 -0.55 -8.85 11.54
CA SER A 14 -1.95 -8.86 12.01
C SER A 14 -2.44 -7.47 12.43
N ILE A 15 -1.53 -6.58 12.83
CA ILE A 15 -1.84 -5.22 13.27
C ILE A 15 -1.90 -4.30 12.05
N ARG A 16 -3.07 -3.69 11.85
CA ARG A 16 -3.32 -2.68 10.82
C ARG A 16 -2.89 -1.31 11.35
N GLN A 17 -2.27 -0.49 10.51
CA GLN A 17 -2.02 0.93 10.73
C GLN A 17 -3.28 1.74 10.45
N ASP A 18 -3.40 2.93 11.02
CA ASP A 18 -4.54 3.80 10.76
C ASP A 18 -4.51 4.43 9.36
N TYR A 19 -3.32 4.45 8.73
CA TYR A 19 -3.12 5.02 7.42
C TYR A 19 -2.03 4.31 6.59
N ALA A 20 -2.09 4.52 5.27
CA ALA A 20 -1.05 4.14 4.33
C ALA A 20 -0.63 5.32 3.46
N THR A 21 0.67 5.37 3.15
CA THR A 21 1.25 6.37 2.27
C THR A 21 1.45 5.76 0.89
N ILE A 22 1.12 6.50 -0.16
CA ILE A 22 1.26 6.05 -1.54
C ILE A 22 1.97 7.13 -2.34
N ASN A 23 3.07 6.76 -3.00
CA ASN A 23 3.84 7.69 -3.82
C ASN A 23 3.15 7.94 -5.17
N LYS A 24 3.15 9.18 -5.65
CA LYS A 24 2.55 9.54 -6.94
C LYS A 24 3.18 8.79 -8.12
N SER A 25 4.47 8.43 -8.01
CA SER A 25 5.22 7.69 -9.03
C SER A 25 4.70 6.29 -9.34
N ILE A 26 3.78 5.72 -8.54
CA ILE A 26 3.20 4.39 -8.80
C ILE A 26 1.94 4.42 -9.67
N VAL A 27 1.38 5.59 -9.97
CA VAL A 27 0.06 5.74 -10.61
C VAL A 27 -0.11 4.86 -11.85
N ASN A 28 0.90 4.79 -12.73
CA ASN A 28 0.84 4.07 -14.01
C ASN A 28 1.49 2.68 -13.97
N LYS A 29 2.00 2.27 -12.80
CA LYS A 29 2.65 0.96 -12.64
C LYS A 29 1.66 -0.14 -12.28
N LEU A 30 0.49 0.22 -11.75
CA LEU A 30 -0.54 -0.72 -11.32
C LEU A 30 -1.87 -0.43 -12.02
N ASN A 31 -2.56 -1.53 -12.36
CA ASN A 31 -3.97 -1.48 -12.68
C ASN A 31 -4.80 -1.10 -11.42
N PRO A 32 -6.06 -0.67 -11.59
CA PRO A 32 -6.88 -0.25 -10.46
C PRO A 32 -6.99 -1.32 -9.35
N PRO A 33 -7.35 -2.60 -9.61
CA PRO A 33 -7.40 -3.60 -8.54
C PRO A 33 -6.10 -3.73 -7.75
N ASN A 34 -4.95 -3.79 -8.43
CA ASN A 34 -3.66 -3.91 -7.77
C ASN A 34 -3.26 -2.63 -7.02
N MET A 35 -3.74 -1.45 -7.43
CA MET A 35 -3.58 -0.20 -6.67
C MET A 35 -4.29 -0.30 -5.32
N TYR A 36 -5.54 -0.78 -5.29
CA TYR A 36 -6.26 -0.99 -4.04
C TYR A 36 -5.64 -2.08 -3.17
N ARG A 37 -5.22 -3.20 -3.78
CA ARG A 37 -4.52 -4.28 -3.07
C ARG A 37 -3.19 -3.80 -2.48
N PHE A 38 -2.44 -2.95 -3.20
CA PHE A 38 -1.22 -2.30 -2.69
C PHE A 38 -1.51 -1.42 -1.48
N PHE A 39 -2.57 -0.62 -1.52
CA PHE A 39 -3.03 0.16 -0.38
C PHE A 39 -3.34 -0.73 0.83
N CYS A 40 -4.14 -1.79 0.62
CA CYS A 40 -4.48 -2.75 1.68
C CYS A 40 -3.24 -3.42 2.27
N LEU A 41 -2.29 -3.83 1.44
CA LEU A 41 -1.01 -4.38 1.87
C LEU A 41 -0.21 -3.36 2.71
N SER A 42 -0.16 -2.11 2.25
CA SER A 42 0.57 -1.01 2.90
C SER A 42 0.03 -0.68 4.29
N LEU A 43 -1.27 -0.87 4.54
CA LEU A 43 -1.86 -0.71 5.86
C LEU A 43 -1.33 -1.71 6.90
N TYR A 44 -0.76 -2.85 6.49
CA TYR A 44 -0.25 -3.87 7.43
C TYR A 44 1.28 -3.92 7.46
N ARG A 45 1.92 -2.81 7.06
CA ARG A 45 3.37 -2.65 7.18
C ARG A 45 3.78 -2.53 8.64
N ASN A 46 4.92 -3.13 8.95
CA ASN A 46 5.57 -3.01 10.25
C ASN A 46 6.49 -1.77 10.33
N ASP A 47 7.36 -1.75 11.35
CA ASP A 47 8.29 -0.65 11.56
C ASP A 47 9.25 -0.37 10.43
N TYR A 48 9.50 -1.36 9.61
CA TYR A 48 10.51 -1.30 8.58
C TYR A 48 9.89 -1.36 7.20
N TYR A 49 8.62 -0.93 7.08
CA TYR A 49 7.86 -0.93 5.82
C TYR A 49 7.75 -2.32 5.18
N LYS A 50 7.76 -3.37 6.02
CA LYS A 50 7.67 -4.77 5.60
C LYS A 50 6.32 -5.38 5.96
N VAL A 51 5.80 -6.21 5.07
CA VAL A 51 4.54 -6.92 5.25
C VAL A 51 4.75 -8.42 5.01
N ARG A 52 4.30 -9.25 5.95
CA ARG A 52 4.32 -10.71 5.84
C ARG A 52 2.90 -11.23 5.67
N TRP A 53 2.44 -11.30 4.44
CA TRP A 53 1.12 -11.81 4.08
C TRP A 53 1.22 -12.93 3.05
N ARG A 54 0.29 -13.88 3.13
CA ARG A 54 -0.02 -14.80 2.04
C ARG A 54 -1.07 -14.17 1.14
N ILE A 55 -1.20 -14.69 -0.08
CA ILE A 55 -2.26 -14.27 -1.01
C ILE A 55 -3.65 -14.41 -0.37
N LYS A 56 -3.90 -15.52 0.34
CA LYS A 56 -5.14 -15.71 1.10
C LYS A 56 -5.42 -14.66 2.17
N ASP A 57 -4.37 -14.13 2.82
CA ASP A 57 -4.54 -13.12 3.85
C ASP A 57 -4.96 -11.78 3.19
N LEU A 58 -4.38 -11.46 2.03
CA LEU A 58 -4.75 -10.29 1.23
C LEU A 58 -6.17 -10.43 0.65
N ALA A 59 -6.49 -11.57 0.05
CA ALA A 59 -7.80 -11.88 -0.52
C ALA A 59 -8.92 -11.73 0.54
N LYS A 60 -8.70 -12.26 1.75
CA LYS A 60 -9.61 -12.08 2.88
C LYS A 60 -9.84 -10.60 3.25
N ARG A 61 -8.82 -9.74 3.10
CA ARG A 61 -8.91 -8.32 3.46
C ARG A 61 -9.51 -7.47 2.35
N THR A 62 -9.39 -7.88 1.09
CA THR A 62 -10.02 -7.20 -0.04
C THR A 62 -11.43 -7.73 -0.35
N GLY A 63 -11.83 -8.87 0.22
CA GLY A 63 -13.12 -9.51 -0.06
C GLY A 63 -13.12 -10.29 -1.37
N GLU A 64 -11.94 -10.73 -1.83
CA GLU A 64 -11.75 -11.42 -3.12
C GLU A 64 -11.50 -12.91 -2.93
N SER A 65 -11.65 -13.68 -4.02
CA SER A 65 -11.13 -15.05 -4.09
C SER A 65 -9.61 -15.04 -4.29
N GLU A 66 -8.92 -16.13 -3.90
CA GLU A 66 -7.49 -16.25 -4.14
C GLU A 66 -7.14 -16.29 -5.64
N ASP A 67 -8.02 -16.83 -6.50
CA ASP A 67 -7.79 -16.87 -7.95
C ASP A 67 -7.71 -15.47 -8.57
N ALA A 68 -8.51 -14.52 -8.06
CA ALA A 68 -8.45 -13.13 -8.51
C ALA A 68 -7.07 -12.48 -8.25
N LEU A 69 -6.25 -13.06 -7.37
CA LEU A 69 -4.92 -12.60 -7.00
C LEU A 69 -3.78 -13.47 -7.58
N LYS A 70 -4.06 -14.41 -8.49
CA LYS A 70 -3.04 -15.31 -9.05
C LYS A 70 -1.82 -14.59 -9.66
N ASN A 71 -2.05 -13.44 -10.29
CA ASN A 71 -0.99 -12.61 -10.90
C ASN A 71 -0.47 -11.50 -9.99
N PHE A 72 -1.06 -11.29 -8.81
CA PHE A 72 -0.74 -10.17 -7.92
C PHE A 72 0.76 -10.07 -7.62
N ASN A 73 1.41 -11.20 -7.30
CA ASN A 73 2.84 -11.19 -6.96
C ASN A 73 3.73 -10.75 -8.12
N LYS A 74 3.34 -11.07 -9.37
CA LYS A 74 4.10 -10.66 -10.56
C LYS A 74 3.89 -9.17 -10.81
N ASP A 75 2.65 -8.71 -10.75
CA ASP A 75 2.29 -7.33 -11.06
C ASP A 75 2.85 -6.34 -10.02
N ILE A 76 2.83 -6.71 -8.74
CA ILE A 76 3.23 -5.81 -7.64
C ILE A 76 4.74 -5.58 -7.59
N GLU A 77 5.55 -6.48 -8.15
CA GLU A 77 7.02 -6.32 -8.22
C GLU A 77 7.44 -5.09 -9.05
N ALA A 78 6.52 -4.50 -9.84
CA ALA A 78 6.75 -3.22 -10.52
C ALA A 78 6.86 -2.02 -9.56
N VAL A 79 6.33 -2.12 -8.32
CA VAL A 79 6.29 -1.01 -7.35
C VAL A 79 7.01 -1.29 -6.03
N LEU A 80 7.25 -2.57 -5.71
CA LEU A 80 7.86 -2.97 -4.44
C LEU A 80 8.87 -4.10 -4.63
N ILE A 81 9.69 -4.31 -3.60
CA ILE A 81 10.62 -5.45 -3.56
C ILE A 81 9.95 -6.59 -2.81
N ARG A 82 9.81 -7.75 -3.45
CA ARG A 82 9.35 -8.98 -2.80
C ARG A 82 10.53 -9.91 -2.52
N LYS A 83 10.82 -10.12 -1.24
CA LYS A 83 11.79 -11.14 -0.80
C LYS A 83 11.06 -12.43 -0.46
N ARG A 84 11.72 -13.58 -0.63
CA ARG A 84 11.18 -14.86 -0.16
C ARG A 84 11.96 -15.34 1.06
N TYR A 85 11.27 -16.00 1.98
CA TYR A 85 11.88 -16.61 3.16
C TYR A 85 11.25 -17.96 3.45
N PRO A 86 12.03 -18.95 3.92
CA PRO A 86 11.50 -20.25 4.30
C PRO A 86 10.76 -20.15 5.63
N VAL A 87 9.63 -20.84 5.73
CA VAL A 87 8.88 -21.03 6.97
C VAL A 87 8.72 -22.54 7.20
N PRO A 88 9.15 -23.08 8.34
CA PRO A 88 8.98 -24.49 8.65
C PRO A 88 7.51 -24.94 8.54
N ILE A 89 7.29 -26.13 8.01
CA ILE A 89 5.97 -26.75 7.93
C ILE A 89 6.04 -28.19 8.43
N ASN A 90 4.92 -28.69 8.95
CA ASN A 90 4.77 -30.09 9.28
C ASN A 90 4.22 -30.83 8.06
N HIS A 91 5.09 -31.18 7.10
CA HIS A 91 4.73 -31.91 5.88
C HIS A 91 5.64 -33.12 5.70
N PRO A 92 5.14 -34.29 5.24
CA PRO A 92 5.93 -35.53 5.18
C PRO A 92 7.20 -35.46 4.31
N ILE A 93 7.17 -34.63 3.26
CA ILE A 93 8.25 -34.55 2.25
C ILE A 93 9.02 -33.22 2.31
N TYR A 94 8.41 -32.15 2.81
CA TYR A 94 8.95 -30.79 2.69
C TYR A 94 9.12 -30.18 4.08
N GLU A 95 10.34 -29.76 4.41
CA GLU A 95 10.63 -29.19 5.73
C GLU A 95 10.17 -27.72 5.87
N PHE A 96 10.02 -27.01 4.75
CA PHE A 96 9.62 -25.61 4.74
C PHE A 96 8.81 -25.22 3.50
N THR A 97 8.09 -24.11 3.61
CA THR A 97 7.43 -23.44 2.48
C THR A 97 7.97 -22.02 2.31
N MET A 98 8.12 -21.58 1.07
CA MET A 98 8.58 -20.22 0.77
C MET A 98 7.44 -19.22 0.91
N ARG A 99 7.63 -18.22 1.78
CA ARG A 99 6.68 -17.12 2.00
C ARG A 99 7.19 -15.83 1.41
N SER A 100 6.26 -14.93 1.06
CA SER A 100 6.58 -13.61 0.54
C SER A 100 6.71 -12.60 1.69
N LEU A 101 7.76 -11.79 1.61
CA LEU A 101 8.00 -10.60 2.41
C LEU A 101 7.98 -9.40 1.47
N TYR A 102 6.91 -8.61 1.53
CA TYR A 102 6.74 -7.42 0.71
C TYR A 102 7.43 -6.24 1.41
N CYS A 103 8.33 -5.55 0.71
CA CYS A 103 9.02 -4.36 1.19
C CYS A 103 8.44 -3.14 0.45
N ILE A 104 7.57 -2.39 1.13
CA ILE A 104 6.95 -1.18 0.60
C ILE A 104 8.03 -0.11 0.35
N PRO A 105 7.99 0.61 -0.78
CA PRO A 105 8.99 1.65 -1.08
C PRO A 105 9.00 2.77 -0.04
N PRO A 106 10.13 3.50 0.08
CA PRO A 106 10.20 4.69 0.90
C PRO A 106 9.22 5.78 0.41
N ILE A 107 8.81 6.66 1.31
CA ILE A 107 8.00 7.85 1.00
C ILE A 107 8.83 8.77 0.12
N ASP A 108 8.27 9.13 -1.03
CA ASP A 108 8.83 10.10 -1.95
C ASP A 108 8.31 11.50 -1.58
N ARG A 109 9.05 12.26 -0.75
CA ARG A 109 8.62 13.62 -0.33
C ARG A 109 8.93 14.65 -1.43
N PRO A 110 8.01 15.55 -1.79
CA PRO A 110 6.63 15.72 -1.30
C PRO A 110 5.58 14.91 -2.10
N ASN A 111 6.01 14.09 -3.05
CA ASN A 111 5.20 13.40 -4.04
C ASN A 111 4.49 12.13 -3.52
N PHE A 112 3.69 12.26 -2.46
CA PHE A 112 2.88 11.18 -1.93
C PHE A 112 1.51 11.69 -1.43
N ILE A 113 0.60 10.74 -1.22
CA ILE A 113 -0.67 10.97 -0.51
C ILE A 113 -0.73 10.06 0.71
N THR A 114 -1.52 10.47 1.70
CA THR A 114 -1.80 9.68 2.91
C THR A 114 -3.28 9.31 2.93
N LEU A 115 -3.57 8.01 2.94
CA LEU A 115 -4.93 7.48 2.93
C LEU A 115 -5.26 6.77 4.23
N CYS A 116 -6.43 7.10 4.78
CA CYS A 116 -7.00 6.51 5.98
C CYS A 116 -7.48 5.09 5.72
N HIS A 117 -7.30 4.21 6.72
CA HIS A 117 -7.80 2.84 6.68
C HIS A 117 -9.32 2.74 6.52
N LEU A 118 -10.08 3.81 6.83
CA LEU A 118 -11.54 3.87 6.64
C LEU A 118 -11.92 3.66 5.18
N PHE A 119 -11.03 3.95 4.24
CA PHE A 119 -11.25 3.66 2.82
C PHE A 119 -11.51 2.17 2.54
N MET A 120 -11.06 1.25 3.41
CA MET A 120 -11.41 -0.17 3.30
C MET A 120 -12.91 -0.43 3.43
N LYS A 121 -13.62 0.40 4.22
CA LYS A 121 -15.04 0.22 4.55
C LYS A 121 -16.00 0.83 3.53
N VAL A 122 -15.50 1.64 2.59
CA VAL A 122 -16.32 2.22 1.53
C VAL A 122 -16.93 1.08 0.71
N ASP A 123 -18.23 1.12 0.46
CA ASP A 123 -18.92 0.10 -0.31
C ASP A 123 -18.81 0.39 -1.81
N LEU A 124 -17.72 -0.08 -2.40
CA LEU A 124 -17.39 0.10 -3.81
C LEU A 124 -16.63 -1.13 -4.32
N ASP A 125 -16.80 -1.43 -5.61
CA ASP A 125 -16.00 -2.46 -6.29
C ASP A 125 -14.51 -2.14 -6.21
N ILE A 126 -13.69 -3.18 -6.17
CA ILE A 126 -12.24 -3.10 -5.99
C ILE A 126 -11.57 -2.33 -7.14
N LYS A 127 -12.10 -2.45 -8.36
CA LYS A 127 -11.62 -1.67 -9.51
C LYS A 127 -11.89 -0.18 -9.27
N VAL A 128 -13.07 0.17 -8.78
CA VAL A 128 -13.47 1.56 -8.49
C VAL A 128 -12.66 2.14 -7.34
N LYS A 129 -12.46 1.38 -6.25
CA LYS A 129 -11.58 1.80 -5.14
C LYS A 129 -10.15 2.07 -5.60
N GLY A 130 -9.62 1.18 -6.43
CA GLY A 130 -8.30 1.34 -7.01
C GLY A 130 -8.19 2.53 -7.95
N TYR A 131 -9.24 2.76 -8.74
CA TYR A 131 -9.36 3.88 -9.65
C TYR A 131 -9.41 5.20 -8.89
N TYR A 132 -10.15 5.26 -7.78
CA TYR A 132 -10.21 6.43 -6.92
C TYR A 132 -8.84 6.81 -6.36
N ILE A 133 -8.05 5.83 -5.90
CA ILE A 133 -6.67 6.08 -5.48
C ILE A 133 -5.85 6.68 -6.63
N LYS A 134 -5.99 6.15 -7.85
CA LYS A 134 -5.29 6.69 -9.02
C LYS A 134 -5.70 8.14 -9.31
N LEU A 135 -6.98 8.50 -9.17
CA LEU A 135 -7.44 9.89 -9.28
C LEU A 135 -6.81 10.79 -8.22
N LEU A 136 -6.80 10.35 -6.95
CA LEU A 136 -6.19 11.12 -5.86
C LEU A 136 -4.69 11.36 -6.07
N LEU A 137 -3.97 10.42 -6.71
CA LEU A 137 -2.54 10.60 -7.00
C LEU A 137 -2.26 11.69 -8.05
N ILE A 138 -3.20 11.94 -8.96
CA ILE A 138 -3.04 12.92 -10.06
C ILE A 138 -3.77 14.23 -9.82
N ALA A 139 -4.66 14.30 -8.82
CA ALA A 139 -5.43 15.47 -8.51
C ALA A 139 -4.55 16.61 -7.98
N GLU A 140 -4.90 17.82 -8.36
CA GLU A 140 -4.34 19.08 -7.84
C GLU A 140 -5.47 19.78 -7.11
N ASP A 141 -5.30 20.03 -5.80
CA ASP A 141 -6.35 20.60 -4.94
C ASP A 141 -7.70 19.86 -5.03
N ASN A 142 -7.63 18.53 -5.05
CA ASN A 142 -8.76 17.61 -5.25
C ASN A 142 -9.47 17.75 -6.61
N LYS A 143 -8.95 18.53 -7.56
CA LYS A 143 -9.54 18.74 -8.87
C LYS A 143 -8.74 18.05 -9.96
N ILE A 144 -9.45 17.60 -10.99
CA ILE A 144 -8.86 17.05 -12.20
C ILE A 144 -9.56 17.72 -13.39
N LEU A 145 -8.84 18.63 -14.04
CA LEU A 145 -9.32 19.41 -15.19
C LEU A 145 -8.89 18.73 -16.50
N LEU A 146 -9.27 17.47 -16.67
CA LEU A 146 -8.94 16.66 -17.84
C LEU A 146 -10.22 16.12 -18.49
N THR A 147 -10.25 16.11 -19.82
CA THR A 147 -11.28 15.40 -20.58
C THR A 147 -11.14 13.89 -20.36
N PHE A 148 -12.21 13.12 -20.56
CA PHE A 148 -12.19 11.66 -20.35
C PHE A 148 -11.10 10.95 -21.17
N ASN A 149 -10.83 11.39 -22.41
CA ASN A 149 -9.77 10.82 -23.24
C ASN A 149 -8.38 11.06 -22.64
N LYS A 150 -8.07 12.33 -22.29
CA LYS A 150 -6.78 12.67 -21.68
C LYS A 150 -6.59 11.99 -20.33
N LEU A 151 -7.67 11.84 -19.55
CA LEU A 151 -7.64 11.11 -18.30
C LEU A 151 -7.35 9.62 -18.52
N ALA A 152 -8.04 9.00 -19.47
CA ALA A 152 -7.84 7.61 -19.85
C ALA A 152 -6.39 7.34 -20.24
N ASP A 153 -5.82 8.19 -21.10
CA ASP A 153 -4.42 8.12 -21.52
C ASP A 153 -3.47 8.29 -20.33
N LYS A 154 -3.71 9.31 -19.48
CA LYS A 154 -2.87 9.60 -18.30
C LYS A 154 -2.85 8.45 -17.30
N LEU A 155 -3.95 7.69 -17.18
CA LEU A 155 -4.10 6.56 -16.26
C LEU A 155 -3.76 5.19 -16.88
N GLY A 156 -3.57 5.12 -18.20
CA GLY A 156 -3.40 3.88 -18.94
C GLY A 156 -4.64 3.00 -18.91
N MET A 157 -5.83 3.58 -19.08
CA MET A 157 -7.13 2.92 -18.95
C MET A 157 -8.00 3.13 -20.18
N GLY A 158 -9.00 2.26 -20.38
CA GLY A 158 -10.00 2.46 -21.43
C GLY A 158 -10.99 3.56 -21.06
N LYS A 159 -11.36 4.41 -22.03
CA LYS A 159 -12.32 5.52 -21.85
C LYS A 159 -13.63 5.07 -21.21
N LYS A 160 -14.22 3.97 -21.69
CA LYS A 160 -15.48 3.42 -21.16
C LYS A 160 -15.36 2.99 -19.70
N SER A 161 -14.23 2.44 -19.29
CA SER A 161 -13.98 2.09 -17.89
C SER A 161 -13.88 3.33 -17.01
N VAL A 162 -13.21 4.38 -17.50
CA VAL A 162 -13.13 5.68 -16.81
C VAL A 162 -14.52 6.30 -16.64
N GLU A 163 -15.34 6.31 -17.68
CA GLU A 163 -16.71 6.82 -17.62
C GLU A 163 -17.55 6.05 -16.59
N ASN A 164 -17.55 4.72 -16.65
CA ASN A 164 -18.30 3.88 -15.70
C ASN A 164 -17.84 4.08 -14.25
N TYR A 165 -16.53 4.07 -13.99
CA TYR A 165 -16.03 4.24 -12.63
C TYR A 165 -16.26 5.65 -12.08
N ASN A 166 -16.31 6.68 -12.93
CA ASN A 166 -16.68 8.02 -12.51
C ASN A 166 -18.15 8.09 -12.08
N LEU A 167 -19.05 7.37 -12.75
CA LEU A 167 -20.45 7.26 -12.33
C LEU A 167 -20.57 6.58 -10.97
N ASP A 168 -19.89 5.44 -10.78
CA ASP A 168 -19.88 4.73 -9.50
C ASP A 168 -19.36 5.63 -8.34
N LEU A 169 -18.34 6.45 -8.60
CA LEU A 169 -17.80 7.40 -7.62
C LEU A 169 -18.71 8.59 -7.36
N TYR A 170 -19.43 9.06 -8.38
CA TYR A 170 -20.42 10.12 -8.26
C TYR A 170 -21.59 9.66 -7.40
N ASP A 171 -22.11 8.47 -7.65
CA ASP A 171 -23.21 7.87 -6.88
C ASP A 171 -22.80 7.62 -5.41
N ALA A 172 -21.54 7.26 -5.18
CA ALA A 172 -20.96 7.13 -3.84
C ALA A 172 -20.64 8.48 -3.16
N GLY A 173 -20.84 9.62 -3.84
CA GLY A 173 -20.55 10.95 -3.31
C GLY A 173 -19.06 11.24 -3.09
N LEU A 174 -18.17 10.53 -3.79
CA LEU A 174 -16.71 10.69 -3.77
C LEU A 174 -16.16 11.52 -4.93
N LEU A 175 -17.02 11.85 -5.90
CA LEU A 175 -16.73 12.67 -7.06
C LEU A 175 -17.91 13.60 -7.34
N LYS A 176 -17.61 14.83 -7.77
CA LYS A 176 -18.57 15.80 -8.31
C LYS A 176 -18.11 16.26 -9.68
N TYR A 177 -19.04 16.38 -10.62
CA TYR A 177 -18.76 17.00 -11.90
C TYR A 177 -18.69 18.52 -11.76
N ILE A 178 -17.69 19.12 -12.38
CA ILE A 178 -17.52 20.57 -12.46
C ILE A 178 -17.30 20.97 -13.93
N PRO A 179 -17.47 22.25 -14.30
CA PRO A 179 -17.07 22.70 -15.62
C PRO A 179 -15.63 22.29 -15.92
N ASN A 180 -15.42 21.64 -17.06
CA ASN A 180 -14.11 21.20 -17.55
C ASN A 180 -13.40 20.11 -16.72
N GLY A 181 -14.11 19.37 -15.86
CA GLY A 181 -13.49 18.28 -15.11
C GLY A 181 -14.34 17.69 -13.99
N PHE A 182 -13.67 17.25 -12.93
CA PHE A 182 -14.30 16.70 -11.74
C PHE A 182 -13.51 17.08 -10.49
N GLU A 183 -14.23 17.21 -9.40
CA GLU A 183 -13.72 17.47 -8.06
C GLU A 183 -13.94 16.21 -7.21
N LEU A 184 -12.87 15.76 -6.54
CA LEU A 184 -12.90 14.62 -5.64
C LEU A 184 -13.34 15.10 -4.26
N THR A 185 -14.18 14.30 -3.60
CA THR A 185 -14.70 14.59 -2.25
C THR A 185 -14.23 13.52 -1.27
N PRO A 186 -12.92 13.48 -0.92
CA PRO A 186 -12.35 12.41 -0.14
C PRO A 186 -12.77 12.37 1.33
N LYS A 187 -13.68 13.23 1.81
CA LYS A 187 -14.29 13.25 3.17
C LYS A 187 -13.65 12.27 4.19
N GLU A 188 -12.61 12.73 4.91
CA GLU A 188 -11.88 11.97 5.95
C GLU A 188 -11.06 10.75 5.49
N LEU A 189 -11.08 10.41 4.20
CA LEU A 189 -10.29 9.35 3.59
C LEU A 189 -8.87 9.80 3.26
N LEU A 190 -8.67 11.06 2.85
CA LEU A 190 -7.35 11.66 2.67
C LEU A 190 -6.93 12.34 3.98
N LEU A 191 -5.72 12.05 4.44
CA LEU A 191 -5.13 12.63 5.65
C LEU A 191 -4.02 13.62 5.28
N ASP A 192 -3.67 14.49 6.23
CA ASP A 192 -2.53 15.38 6.09
C ASP A 192 -1.22 14.60 5.89
N ASN A 193 -0.41 15.05 4.94
CA ASN A 193 0.88 14.47 4.62
C ASN A 193 1.92 14.70 5.74
N ASP A 194 1.74 15.68 6.62
CA ASP A 194 2.62 15.91 7.78
C ASP A 194 2.49 14.80 8.84
N ILE A 195 1.38 14.05 8.84
CA ILE A 195 1.17 12.88 9.71
C ILE A 195 2.07 11.72 9.29
N ALA A 196 2.45 11.65 8.01
CA ALA A 196 3.21 10.55 7.47
C ALA A 196 4.67 10.58 7.94
N LYS A 197 5.04 9.58 8.76
CA LYS A 197 6.41 9.37 9.20
C LYS A 197 6.92 8.03 8.67
N GLN A 198 7.88 8.07 7.76
CA GLN A 198 8.66 6.88 7.43
C GLN A 198 9.63 6.60 8.58
N ARG A 199 9.72 5.33 8.97
CA ARG A 199 10.31 4.93 10.25
C ARG A 199 11.84 4.88 10.27
N LYS A 200 12.31 4.91 11.51
CA LYS A 200 13.67 4.86 12.06
C LYS A 200 14.63 4.02 11.21
N GLU A 201 15.66 4.67 10.68
CA GLU A 201 16.87 3.98 10.26
C GLU A 201 17.35 3.11 11.42
N TRP A 202 17.62 1.83 11.12
CA TRP A 202 18.46 1.07 12.01
C TRP A 202 19.86 1.65 11.85
N ASN A 203 20.26 2.55 12.74
CA ASN A 203 21.67 2.79 12.96
C ASN A 203 22.20 1.52 13.62
N PRO A 204 23.04 0.69 12.96
CA PRO A 204 24.00 -0.08 13.74
C PRO A 204 24.73 0.98 14.54
N THR A 205 24.46 1.11 15.83
CA THR A 205 25.48 1.70 16.67
C THR A 205 26.70 0.84 16.41
N ASN A 206 27.69 1.42 15.73
CA ASN A 206 28.99 0.84 15.46
C ASN A 206 29.37 -0.03 16.65
N SER A 207 29.35 -1.35 16.48
CA SER A 207 29.94 -2.26 17.47
C SER A 207 31.44 -2.01 17.66
N LYS A 208 32.01 -1.11 16.85
CA LYS A 208 33.37 -0.58 16.97
C LYS A 208 33.52 0.58 17.96
N ASN A 209 32.44 1.21 18.42
CA ASN A 209 32.48 2.28 19.42
C ASN A 209 31.69 1.92 20.68
N VAL A 210 31.84 0.67 21.15
CA VAL A 210 31.66 0.41 22.58
C VAL A 210 32.84 1.07 23.26
N VAL A 211 32.64 2.31 23.71
CA VAL A 211 33.55 3.04 24.59
C VAL A 211 34.05 2.04 25.63
N GLN A 212 35.36 1.85 25.68
CA GLN A 212 36.04 1.23 26.80
C GLN A 212 35.67 2.02 28.05
N ILE A 213 34.60 1.59 28.73
CA ILE A 213 34.36 1.98 30.11
C ILE A 213 35.43 1.22 30.88
N ALA A 214 36.60 1.86 30.97
CA ALA A 214 37.65 1.44 31.86
C ALA A 214 37.05 1.31 33.25
N PHE A 215 37.03 0.10 33.78
CA PHE A 215 36.89 -0.13 35.21
C PHE A 215 38.10 0.55 35.87
N LYS A 216 37.93 1.78 36.35
CA LYS A 216 38.79 2.29 37.42
C LYS A 216 38.39 1.53 38.68
N SER A 217 39.15 0.51 39.04
CA SER A 217 39.17 0.04 40.43
C SER A 217 39.69 1.17 41.31
N LYS A 218 39.06 1.34 42.46
CA LYS A 218 39.57 2.18 43.55
C LYS A 218 40.92 1.67 44.03
#